data_AF-A0A2T6AE55-F1
#
_entry.id   AF-A0A2T6AE55-F1
#
_cell.length_a   1.000
_cell.length_b   1.000
_cell.length_c   1.000
_cell.angle_alpha   90.00
_cell.angle_beta   90.00
_cell.angle_gamma   90.00
#
_symmetry.space_group_name_H-M   'P 1'
#
loop_
_entity.id
_entity.type
_entity.pdbx_description
1 polymer ?
#
loop_
_entity_poly.entity_id
_entity_poly.type
_entity_poly.pdbx_seq_one_letter_code
_entity_poly.pdbx_strand_id
1 'polypeptide(L)'
;MDQEKLDHMRSTLNRLEDIKNTQSSIIDKINHVITDLFQHPDKNLEKVMEDAHQKASDNIDAIREAMEEYEMAINKMENQA
;
A
#
# COMPACT_ATOMS: atom_id res chain seq x y z
N MET A 1 6.90 -30.11 5.61
CA MET A 1 7.05 -28.82 6.35
C MET A 1 7.03 -27.63 5.41
N ASP A 2 7.44 -27.79 4.15
CA ASP A 2 7.55 -26.66 3.22
C ASP A 2 6.21 -26.13 2.71
N GLN A 3 5.18 -26.98 2.55
CA GLN A 3 3.88 -26.54 2.04
C GLN A 3 3.12 -25.61 3.01
N GLU A 4 2.98 -25.99 4.29
CA GLU A 4 2.29 -25.13 5.28
C GLU A 4 3.00 -23.78 5.44
N LYS A 5 4.34 -23.78 5.33
CA LYS A 5 5.14 -22.56 5.38
C LYS A 5 4.89 -21.70 4.13
N LEU A 6 4.90 -22.28 2.94
CA LEU A 6 4.60 -21.58 1.68
C LEU A 6 3.17 -21.01 1.68
N ASP A 7 2.19 -21.76 2.17
CA ASP A 7 0.81 -21.30 2.26
C ASP A 7 0.67 -20.12 3.23
N HIS A 8 1.39 -20.15 4.36
CA HIS A 8 1.45 -19.02 5.29
C HIS A 8 2.11 -17.78 4.67
N MET A 9 3.20 -17.96 3.91
CA MET A 9 3.86 -16.86 3.21
C MET A 9 2.93 -16.25 2.14
N ARG A 10 2.28 -17.07 1.31
CA ARG A 10 1.28 -16.59 0.33
C ARG A 10 0.12 -15.84 1.02
N SER A 11 -0.35 -16.34 2.17
CA SER A 11 -1.36 -15.62 2.96
C SER A 11 -0.86 -14.26 3.47
N THR A 12 0.41 -14.16 3.83
CA THR A 12 1.05 -12.90 4.24
C THR A 12 1.13 -11.93 3.06
N LEU A 13 1.48 -12.40 1.86
CA LEU A 13 1.51 -11.58 0.65
C LEU A 13 0.13 -10.97 0.34
N ASN A 14 -0.94 -11.76 0.45
CA ASN A 14 -2.31 -11.26 0.26
C ASN A 14 -2.67 -10.15 1.27
N ARG A 15 -2.15 -10.22 2.50
CA ARG A 15 -2.37 -9.16 3.50
C ARG A 15 -1.60 -7.89 3.15
N LEU A 16 -0.39 -8.00 2.61
CA LEU A 16 0.37 -6.84 2.12
C LEU A 16 -0.37 -6.16 0.96
N GLU A 17 -0.92 -6.95 0.04
CA GLU A 17 -1.74 -6.42 -1.07
C GLU A 17 -2.98 -5.68 -0.56
N ASP A 18 -3.67 -6.21 0.44
CA ASP A 18 -4.83 -5.56 1.07
C ASP A 18 -4.47 -4.22 1.73
N ILE A 19 -3.32 -4.15 2.41
CA ILE A 19 -2.82 -2.89 2.99
C ILE A 19 -2.53 -1.88 1.87
N LYS A 20 -1.85 -2.28 0.79
CA LYS A 20 -1.58 -1.42 -0.38
C LYS A 20 -2.87 -0.89 -0.99
N ASN A 21 -3.87 -1.75 -1.19
CA ASN A 21 -5.16 -1.37 -1.75
C ASN A 21 -5.91 -0.39 -0.85
N THR A 22 -5.81 -0.58 0.46
CA THR A 22 -6.35 0.37 1.45
C THR A 22 -5.67 1.74 1.36
N GLN A 23 -4.34 1.80 1.19
CA GLN A 23 -3.63 3.07 0.97
C GLN A 23 -4.08 3.76 -0.33
N SER A 24 -4.29 3.01 -1.43
CA SER A 24 -4.86 3.58 -2.66
C SER A 24 -6.24 4.19 -2.44
N SER A 25 -7.11 3.52 -1.66
CA SER A 25 -8.42 4.06 -1.30
C SER A 25 -8.32 5.34 -0.45
N ILE A 26 -7.30 5.44 0.40
CA ILE A 26 -7.03 6.66 1.18
C ILE A 26 -6.65 7.81 0.24
N ILE A 27 -5.78 7.57 -0.75
CA ILE A 27 -5.41 8.56 -1.77
C ILE A 27 -6.65 9.09 -2.50
N ASP A 28 -7.55 8.22 -2.95
CA ASP A 28 -8.78 8.63 -3.64
C ASP A 28 -9.65 9.54 -2.77
N LYS A 29 -9.80 9.20 -1.47
CA LYS A 29 -10.55 10.02 -0.51
C LYS A 29 -9.91 11.37 -0.26
N ILE A 30 -8.57 11.43 -0.19
CA ILE A 30 -7.83 12.69 -0.04
C ILE A 30 -8.03 13.56 -1.29
N ASN A 31 -7.98 12.98 -2.49
CA ASN A 31 -8.23 13.68 -3.74
C ASN A 31 -9.64 14.29 -3.82
N HIS A 32 -10.65 13.61 -3.28
CA HIS A 32 -11.99 14.18 -3.14
C HIS A 32 -12.01 15.41 -2.23
N VAL A 33 -11.35 15.36 -1.07
CA VAL A 33 -11.26 16.53 -0.18
C VAL A 33 -10.53 17.69 -0.86
N ILE A 34 -9.39 17.43 -1.54
CA ILE A 34 -8.67 18.46 -2.30
C ILE A 34 -9.56 19.07 -3.38
N THR A 35 -10.38 18.25 -4.05
CA THR A 35 -11.32 18.73 -5.07
C THR A 35 -12.38 19.66 -4.47
N ASP A 36 -12.93 19.33 -3.30
CA ASP A 36 -13.90 20.17 -2.59
C ASP A 36 -13.30 21.51 -2.15
N LEU A 37 -12.01 21.52 -1.79
CA LEU A 37 -11.28 22.74 -1.42
C LEU A 37 -11.12 23.73 -2.59
N PHE A 38 -11.19 23.29 -3.84
CA PHE A 38 -11.23 24.24 -4.97
C PHE A 38 -12.50 25.11 -4.98
N GLN A 39 -13.60 24.60 -4.44
CA GLN A 39 -14.86 25.35 -4.33
C GLN A 39 -14.90 26.19 -3.05
N HIS A 40 -14.32 25.66 -1.97
CA HIS A 40 -14.27 26.29 -0.65
C HIS A 40 -12.84 26.29 -0.08
N PRO A 41 -11.99 27.26 -0.47
CA PRO A 41 -10.58 27.23 -0.13
C PRO A 41 -10.30 27.35 1.37
N ASP A 42 -9.56 26.37 1.90
CA ASP A 42 -8.89 26.42 3.20
C ASP A 42 -7.44 25.98 3.01
N LYS A 43 -6.52 26.95 3.03
CA LYS A 43 -5.09 26.72 2.78
C LYS A 43 -4.42 25.82 3.82
N ASN A 44 -4.91 25.82 5.06
CA ASN A 44 -4.34 24.97 6.09
C ASN A 44 -4.78 23.52 5.87
N LEU A 45 -6.05 23.31 5.53
CA LEU A 45 -6.57 21.99 5.23
C LEU A 45 -5.96 21.42 3.93
N GLU A 46 -5.82 22.24 2.88
CA GLU A 46 -5.17 21.88 1.61
C GLU A 46 -3.77 21.34 1.84
N LYS A 47 -2.93 22.08 2.58
CA LYS A 47 -1.57 21.63 2.93
C LYS A 47 -1.56 20.30 3.69
N VAL A 48 -2.45 20.12 4.66
CA VAL A 48 -2.53 18.88 5.43
C VAL A 48 -2.97 17.71 4.54
N MET A 49 -3.85 17.94 3.56
CA MET A 49 -4.29 16.93 2.61
C MET A 49 -3.18 16.57 1.61
N GLU A 50 -2.42 17.53 1.10
CA GLU A 50 -1.23 17.26 0.27
C GLU A 50 -0.19 16.42 1.03
N ASP A 51 0.11 16.79 2.28
CA ASP A 51 1.03 16.03 3.14
C ASP A 51 0.51 14.59 3.39
N ALA A 52 -0.80 14.43 3.57
CA ALA A 52 -1.42 13.11 3.75
C ALA A 52 -1.37 12.28 2.46
N HIS A 53 -1.60 12.90 1.31
CA HIS A 53 -1.52 12.25 0.00
C HIS A 53 -0.11 11.71 -0.23
N GLN A 54 0.92 12.53 0.01
CA GLN A 54 2.31 12.13 -0.16
C GLN A 54 2.66 10.94 0.73
N LYS A 55 2.30 10.99 2.02
CA LYS A 55 2.55 9.89 2.95
C LYS A 55 1.86 8.58 2.54
N ALA A 56 0.64 8.66 2.03
CA ALA A 56 -0.07 7.49 1.53
C ALA A 56 0.61 6.92 0.27
N SER A 57 1.09 7.78 -0.63
CA SER A 57 1.88 7.38 -1.81
C SER A 57 3.19 6.70 -1.40
N ASP A 58 3.95 7.30 -0.49
CA ASP A 58 5.21 6.75 0.01
C ASP A 58 4.99 5.37 0.65
N ASN A 59 3.89 5.20 1.39
CA ASN A 59 3.53 3.91 1.97
C ASN A 59 3.19 2.86 0.91
N ILE A 60 2.49 3.23 -0.18
CA ILE A 60 2.21 2.30 -1.29
C ILE A 60 3.52 1.78 -1.88
N ASP A 61 4.47 2.68 -2.12
CA ASP A 61 5.76 2.30 -2.72
C ASP A 61 6.57 1.42 -1.77
N ALA A 62 6.65 1.76 -0.48
CA ALA A 62 7.30 0.92 0.53
C ALA A 62 6.67 -0.48 0.65
N ILE A 63 5.34 -0.58 0.55
CA ILE A 63 4.65 -1.88 0.58
C ILE A 63 4.91 -2.67 -0.70
N ARG A 64 4.95 -2.02 -1.86
CA ARG A 64 5.29 -2.68 -3.14
C ARG A 64 6.68 -3.28 -3.09
N GLU A 65 7.68 -2.53 -2.64
CA GLU A 65 9.05 -3.02 -2.48
C GLU A 65 9.09 -4.23 -1.53
N ALA A 66 8.41 -4.15 -0.38
CA ALA A 66 8.31 -5.27 0.55
C ALA A 66 7.62 -6.50 -0.06
N MET A 67 6.58 -6.31 -0.87
CA MET A 67 5.91 -7.40 -1.59
C MET A 67 6.84 -8.08 -2.59
N GLU A 68 7.58 -7.30 -3.40
CA GLU A 68 8.53 -7.81 -4.39
C GLU A 68 9.64 -8.65 -3.74
N GLU A 69 10.24 -8.14 -2.66
CA GLU A 69 11.23 -8.88 -1.87
C GLU A 69 10.67 -10.18 -1.31
N TYR A 70 9.44 -10.14 -0.81
CA TYR A 70 8.79 -11.30 -0.22
C TYR A 70 8.40 -12.35 -1.26
N GLU A 71 7.90 -11.94 -2.43
CA GLU A 71 7.63 -12.80 -3.58
C GLU A 71 8.91 -13.51 -4.06
N MET A 72 10.04 -12.80 -4.15
CA MET A 72 11.33 -13.42 -4.47
C MET A 72 11.71 -14.51 -3.47
N ALA A 73 11.46 -14.30 -2.18
CA ALA A 73 11.72 -15.29 -1.14
C ALA A 73 10.82 -16.54 -1.28
N ILE A 74 9.53 -16.35 -1.61
CA ILE A 74 8.59 -17.44 -1.91
C ILE A 74 9.07 -18.24 -3.13
N ASN A 75 9.36 -17.56 -4.23
CA ASN A 75 9.80 -18.18 -5.49
C ASN A 75 11.09 -18.99 -5.31
N LYS A 76 12.04 -18.50 -4.49
CA LYS A 76 13.26 -19.24 -4.18
C LYS A 76 12.96 -20.53 -3.41
N MET A 77 12.01 -20.49 -2.48
CA MET A 77 11.62 -21.65 -1.69
C MET A 77 10.88 -22.68 -2.54
N GLU A 78 10.00 -22.24 -3.44
CA GLU A 78 9.28 -23.12 -4.38
C GLU A 78 10.22 -23.81 -5.36
N ASN A 79 11.25 -23.13 -5.85
CA ASN A 79 12.24 -23.71 -6.76
C ASN A 79 13.29 -24.61 -6.06
N GLN A 80 13.30 -24.62 -4.72
CA GLN A 80 14.20 -25.44 -3.90
C GLN A 80 13.48 -26.62 -3.22
N ALA A 81 12.15 -26.66 -3.29
CA ALA A 81 11.30 -27.74 -2.77
C ALA A 81 11.09 -28.84 -3.82
#